data_AF-A0A9X0BHV2-F1
#
_entry.id   AF-A0A9X0BHV2-F1
#
_cell.length_a   1.000
_cell.length_b   1.000
_cell.length_c   1.000
_cell.angle_alpha   90.00
_cell.angle_beta   90.00
_cell.angle_gamma   90.00
#
_symmetry.space_group_name_H-M   'P 1'
#
loop_
_entity.id
_entity.type
_entity.pdbx_description
1 polymer ?
#
loop_
_entity_poly.entity_id
_entity_poly.type
_entity_poly.pdbx_seq_one_letter_code
_entity_poly.pdbx_strand_id
1 'polypeptide(L)'
;MNFRLIPRCFLPDFTWKDNIRRISKERVPPTPRPTHPRLRRIWGILHDFMQRFSQSYCNWVGIPFDNQIAQLPFGLILKWSDGTLIEEVLAMQVARAAGFPVPRVICYGDHPDTPHAPVSILMTRMPGEQLGQAYETLSREDKDSVLQKPKGYLEAVAGRIRGARIESVLWWVLQL
;
A
#
# COMPACT_ATOMS: atom_id res chain seq x y z
N MET A 1 -13.50 18.92 18.08
CA MET A 1 -14.69 18.23 17.54
C MET A 1 -14.97 17.00 18.39
N ASN A 2 -16.23 16.75 18.76
CA ASN A 2 -16.60 15.60 19.60
C ASN A 2 -16.59 14.30 18.78
N PHE A 3 -15.45 13.61 18.71
CA PHE A 3 -15.26 12.32 18.02
C PHE A 3 -16.10 11.15 18.59
N ARG A 4 -16.85 11.36 19.67
CA ARG A 4 -17.53 10.29 20.44
C ARG A 4 -18.69 9.60 19.70
N LEU A 5 -19.15 10.12 18.56
CA LEU A 5 -20.26 9.54 17.78
C LEU A 5 -19.82 8.92 16.45
N ILE A 6 -18.54 9.01 16.07
CA ILE A 6 -18.06 8.47 14.79
C ILE A 6 -17.72 6.98 15.00
N PRO A 7 -18.37 6.04 14.27
CA PRO A 7 -18.02 4.63 14.37
C PRO A 7 -16.55 4.43 14.01
N ARG A 8 -15.86 3.50 14.70
CA ARG A 8 -14.41 3.31 14.54
C ARG A 8 -13.98 3.07 13.10
N CYS A 9 -14.80 2.42 12.28
CA CYS A 9 -14.48 2.17 10.87
C CYS A 9 -14.38 3.44 10.01
N PHE A 10 -14.92 4.58 10.47
CA PHE A 10 -14.78 5.88 9.80
C PHE A 10 -13.63 6.72 10.34
N LEU A 11 -12.87 6.21 11.32
CA LEU A 11 -11.72 6.94 11.82
C LEU A 11 -10.49 6.72 10.91
N PRO A 12 -9.62 7.73 10.78
CA PRO A 12 -8.43 7.64 9.93
C PRO A 12 -7.38 6.63 10.44
N ASP A 13 -7.41 6.29 11.73
CA ASP A 13 -6.53 5.28 12.34
C ASP A 13 -7.08 3.84 12.19
N PHE A 14 -8.28 3.68 11.61
CA PHE A 14 -8.85 2.36 11.42
C PHE A 14 -8.00 1.53 10.45
N THR A 15 -7.74 0.29 10.87
CA THR A 15 -7.00 -0.71 10.11
C THR A 15 -7.72 -2.03 10.15
N TRP A 16 -7.63 -2.78 9.05
CA TRP A 16 -8.17 -4.13 8.99
C TRP A 16 -7.25 -5.09 9.74
N LYS A 17 -7.83 -6.08 10.42
CA LYS A 17 -7.05 -7.22 10.92
C LYS A 17 -6.52 -7.99 9.71
N ASP A 18 -5.21 -7.92 9.50
CA ASP A 18 -4.60 -8.59 8.36
C ASP A 18 -4.12 -10.00 8.75
N ASN A 19 -4.75 -11.01 8.16
CA ASN A 19 -4.35 -12.41 8.33
C ASN A 19 -3.26 -12.75 7.31
N ILE A 20 -2.07 -12.18 7.50
CA ILE A 20 -0.94 -12.45 6.61
C ILE A 20 -0.50 -13.90 6.79
N ARG A 21 -0.50 -14.66 5.69
CA ARG A 21 0.02 -16.03 5.69
C ARG A 21 1.52 -16.02 6.04
N ARG A 22 1.95 -17.01 6.81
CA ARG A 22 3.37 -17.21 7.13
C ARG A 22 4.20 -17.24 5.85
N ILE A 23 5.33 -16.54 5.87
CA ILE A 23 6.26 -16.44 4.74
C ILE A 23 6.68 -17.86 4.34
N SER A 24 6.24 -18.31 3.15
CA SER A 24 6.63 -19.61 2.61
C SER A 24 7.97 -19.49 1.89
N LYS A 25 8.98 -20.26 2.30
CA LYS A 25 10.34 -20.15 1.75
C LYS A 25 10.52 -20.83 0.38
N GLU A 26 9.53 -21.55 -0.11
CA GLU A 26 9.75 -22.58 -1.13
C GLU A 26 9.66 -22.09 -2.58
N ARG A 27 8.86 -21.05 -2.90
CA ARG A 27 8.77 -20.52 -4.26
C ARG A 27 8.19 -19.11 -4.33
N VAL A 28 8.62 -18.32 -5.33
CA VAL A 28 7.95 -17.06 -5.69
C VAL A 28 6.57 -17.40 -6.26
N PRO A 29 5.48 -16.82 -5.73
CA PRO A 29 4.16 -17.04 -6.30
C PRO A 29 4.09 -16.46 -7.72
N PRO A 30 3.31 -17.08 -8.62
CA PRO A 30 3.18 -16.57 -9.98
C PRO A 30 2.62 -15.15 -9.99
N THR A 31 3.13 -14.32 -10.89
CA THR A 31 2.60 -12.96 -11.08
C THR A 31 1.16 -13.06 -11.59
N PRO A 32 0.20 -12.40 -10.92
CA PRO A 32 -1.17 -12.38 -11.39
C PRO A 32 -1.26 -11.68 -12.75
N ARG A 33 -2.24 -12.06 -13.55
CA ARG A 33 -2.50 -11.37 -14.81
C ARG A 33 -3.17 -10.02 -14.52
N PRO A 34 -2.78 -8.95 -15.22
CA PRO A 34 -3.52 -7.70 -15.24
C PRO A 34 -5.02 -7.91 -15.49
N THR A 35 -5.83 -7.15 -14.77
CA THR A 35 -7.28 -7.09 -14.97
C THR A 35 -7.56 -6.46 -16.34
N HIS A 36 -8.67 -6.88 -16.95
CA HIS A 36 -9.06 -6.42 -18.29
C HIS A 36 -9.08 -4.88 -18.39
N PRO A 37 -8.53 -4.27 -19.47
CA PRO A 37 -8.39 -2.81 -19.59
C PRO A 37 -9.67 -2.02 -19.37
N ARG A 38 -10.82 -2.54 -19.83
CA ARG A 38 -12.13 -1.87 -19.61
C ARG A 38 -12.49 -1.76 -18.13
N LEU A 39 -12.22 -2.80 -17.34
CA LEU A 39 -12.49 -2.76 -15.91
C LEU A 39 -11.54 -1.80 -15.20
N ARG A 40 -10.25 -1.78 -15.60
CA ARG A 40 -9.29 -0.80 -15.08
C ARG A 40 -9.72 0.62 -15.38
N ARG A 41 -10.28 0.90 -16.56
CA ARG A 41 -10.82 2.23 -16.86
C ARG A 41 -12.03 2.60 -16.01
N ILE A 42 -12.93 1.65 -15.74
CA ILE A 42 -14.07 1.86 -14.83
C ILE A 42 -13.58 2.18 -13.42
N TRP A 43 -12.58 1.44 -12.93
CA TRP A 43 -11.95 1.71 -11.64
C TRP A 43 -11.26 3.08 -11.61
N GLY A 44 -10.61 3.50 -12.70
CA GLY A 44 -10.00 4.83 -12.82
C GLY A 44 -11.03 5.94 -12.59
N ILE A 45 -12.17 5.87 -13.30
CA ILE A 45 -13.28 6.81 -13.12
C ILE A 45 -13.77 6.81 -11.66
N LEU A 46 -13.95 5.63 -11.07
CA LEU A 46 -14.39 5.53 -9.68
C LEU A 46 -13.35 6.13 -8.70
N HIS A 47 -12.06 5.95 -8.99
CA HIS A 47 -10.98 6.50 -8.18
C HIS A 47 -10.94 8.04 -8.22
N ASP A 48 -11.27 8.67 -9.36
CA ASP A 48 -11.44 10.13 -9.43
C ASP A 48 -12.54 10.62 -8.47
N PHE A 49 -13.68 9.92 -8.43
CA PHE A 49 -14.74 10.21 -7.48
C PHE A 49 -14.29 10.01 -6.03
N MET A 50 -13.54 8.93 -5.77
CA MET A 50 -13.00 8.65 -4.44
C MET A 50 -12.00 9.71 -3.98
N GLN A 51 -11.17 10.26 -4.87
CA GLN A 51 -10.24 11.33 -4.52
C GLN A 51 -10.98 12.60 -4.10
N ARG A 52 -12.01 13.01 -4.84
CA ARG A 52 -12.87 14.15 -4.47
C ARG A 52 -13.61 13.90 -3.15
N PHE A 53 -14.10 12.68 -2.96
CA PHE A 53 -14.72 12.28 -1.71
C PHE A 53 -13.74 12.33 -0.53
N SER A 54 -12.49 11.90 -0.73
CA SER A 54 -11.43 11.93 0.27
C SER A 54 -11.19 13.34 0.79
N GLN A 55 -11.20 14.37 -0.07
CA GLN A 55 -11.07 15.76 0.37
C GLN A 55 -12.17 16.16 1.37
N SER A 56 -13.43 15.79 1.08
CA SER A 56 -14.57 16.06 1.97
C SER A 56 -14.47 15.27 3.27
N TYR A 57 -14.07 14.01 3.19
CA TYR A 57 -13.85 13.14 4.34
C TYR A 57 -12.73 13.68 5.25
N CYS A 58 -11.57 14.04 4.69
CA CYS A 58 -10.44 14.57 5.44
C CYS A 58 -10.81 15.86 6.19
N ASN A 59 -11.54 16.76 5.53
CA ASN A 59 -12.08 17.96 6.15
C ASN A 59 -13.05 17.64 7.30
N TRP A 60 -13.91 16.62 7.12
CA TRP A 60 -14.87 16.21 8.14
C TRP A 60 -14.20 15.61 9.39
N VAL A 61 -13.17 14.77 9.21
CA VAL A 61 -12.46 14.13 10.34
C VAL A 61 -11.30 14.98 10.88
N GLY A 62 -10.97 16.09 10.22
CA GLY A 62 -9.95 17.05 10.67
C GLY A 62 -8.51 16.59 10.43
N ILE A 63 -8.23 15.89 9.32
CA ILE A 63 -6.87 15.47 8.92
C ILE A 63 -6.42 16.21 7.66
N PRO A 64 -5.11 16.41 7.46
CA PRO A 64 -4.61 16.98 6.22
C PRO A 64 -4.92 16.05 5.03
N PHE A 65 -5.40 16.66 3.95
CA PHE A 65 -5.58 15.98 2.68
C PHE A 65 -4.27 15.98 1.89
N ASP A 66 -3.92 14.83 1.32
CA ASP A 66 -2.76 14.63 0.46
C ASP A 66 -3.25 14.11 -0.90
N ASN A 67 -2.83 14.79 -1.98
CA ASN A 67 -3.19 14.43 -3.34
C ASN A 67 -2.55 13.11 -3.81
N GLN A 68 -1.40 12.75 -3.25
CA GLN A 68 -0.67 11.53 -3.61
C GLN A 68 -1.23 10.30 -2.88
N ILE A 69 -1.68 10.49 -1.64
CA ILE A 69 -2.20 9.43 -0.76
C ILE A 69 -3.51 9.91 -0.14
N ALA A 70 -4.60 9.72 -0.87
CA ALA A 70 -5.94 10.10 -0.45
C ALA A 70 -6.46 9.12 0.62
N GLN A 71 -6.72 9.64 1.83
CA GLN A 71 -7.25 8.87 2.94
C GLN A 71 -8.75 8.67 2.79
N LEU A 72 -9.21 7.44 2.97
CA LEU A 72 -10.62 7.07 2.87
C LEU A 72 -11.11 6.43 4.18
N PRO A 73 -12.43 6.43 4.44
CA PRO A 73 -13.02 5.67 5.52
C PRO A 73 -12.80 4.17 5.30
N PHE A 74 -13.16 3.38 6.31
CA PHE A 74 -13.01 1.92 6.34
C PHE A 74 -11.55 1.49 6.22
N GLY A 75 -10.60 2.31 6.64
CA GLY A 75 -9.19 1.93 6.60
C GLY A 75 -8.68 1.74 5.17
N LEU A 76 -9.22 2.49 4.22
CA LEU A 76 -8.81 2.45 2.83
C LEU A 76 -7.91 3.64 2.51
N ILE A 77 -7.02 3.42 1.55
CA ILE A 77 -6.10 4.42 1.02
C ILE A 77 -6.15 4.32 -0.50
N LEU A 78 -6.34 5.46 -1.14
CA LEU A 78 -6.17 5.61 -2.58
C LEU A 78 -4.81 6.26 -2.84
N LYS A 79 -3.87 5.49 -3.37
CA LYS A 79 -2.60 6.02 -3.87
C LYS A 79 -2.77 6.44 -5.32
N TRP A 80 -2.46 7.70 -5.60
CA TRP A 80 -2.41 8.23 -6.94
C TRP A 80 -1.26 9.24 -7.03
N SER A 81 -0.05 8.73 -7.16
CA SER A 81 1.17 9.51 -7.21
C SER A 81 1.87 9.37 -8.55
N ASP A 82 2.79 10.30 -8.82
CA ASP A 82 3.65 10.25 -10.00
C ASP A 82 4.41 8.92 -10.09
N GLY A 83 4.49 8.36 -11.29
CA GLY A 83 5.18 7.10 -11.55
C GLY A 83 4.49 5.85 -11.00
N THR A 84 3.24 5.95 -10.51
CA THR A 84 2.47 4.75 -10.13
C THR A 84 2.14 3.94 -11.38
N LEU A 85 2.71 2.74 -11.47
CA LEU A 85 2.55 1.84 -12.60
C LEU A 85 1.83 0.54 -12.21
N ILE A 86 1.40 -0.22 -13.22
CA ILE A 86 0.74 -1.51 -13.00
C ILE A 86 1.69 -2.53 -12.37
N GLU A 87 3.00 -2.40 -12.63
CA GLU A 87 4.05 -3.25 -12.06
C GLU A 87 4.07 -3.15 -10.53
N GLU A 88 3.76 -1.98 -9.96
CA GLU A 88 3.67 -1.80 -8.51
C GLU A 88 2.52 -2.63 -7.92
N VAL A 89 1.37 -2.63 -8.58
CA VAL A 89 0.21 -3.44 -8.20
C VAL A 89 0.57 -4.93 -8.21
N LEU A 90 1.17 -5.39 -9.31
CA LEU A 90 1.53 -6.79 -9.49
C LEU A 90 2.58 -7.22 -8.47
N ALA A 91 3.60 -6.38 -8.23
CA ALA A 91 4.63 -6.61 -7.23
C ALA A 91 4.02 -6.72 -5.82
N MET A 92 3.08 -5.84 -5.47
CA MET A 92 2.40 -5.87 -4.17
C MET A 92 1.55 -7.14 -4.00
N GLN A 93 0.83 -7.56 -5.04
CA GLN A 93 0.06 -8.80 -5.02
C GLN A 93 0.95 -10.03 -4.88
N VAL A 94 2.08 -10.07 -5.59
CA VAL A 94 3.10 -11.13 -5.47
C VAL A 94 3.69 -11.13 -4.06
N ALA A 95 4.11 -9.98 -3.55
CA ALA A 95 4.71 -9.86 -2.21
C ALA A 95 3.74 -10.34 -1.13
N ARG A 96 2.47 -9.95 -1.22
CA ARG A 96 1.41 -10.40 -0.32
C ARG A 96 1.20 -11.91 -0.39
N ALA A 97 1.14 -12.47 -1.60
CA ALA A 97 1.05 -13.91 -1.81
C ALA A 97 2.27 -14.66 -1.26
N ALA A 98 3.43 -14.00 -1.22
CA ALA A 98 4.67 -14.54 -0.66
C ALA A 98 4.74 -14.45 0.88
N GLY A 99 3.72 -13.86 1.52
CA GLY A 99 3.58 -13.71 2.97
C GLY A 99 4.22 -12.43 3.54
N PHE A 100 4.58 -11.46 2.70
CA PHE A 100 5.09 -10.19 3.20
C PHE A 100 3.98 -9.29 3.76
N PRO A 101 4.24 -8.51 4.82
CA PRO A 101 3.30 -7.55 5.38
C PRO A 101 3.18 -6.31 4.49
N VAL A 102 2.44 -6.44 3.39
CA VAL A 102 2.19 -5.36 2.44
C VAL A 102 0.69 -5.05 2.37
N PRO A 103 0.29 -3.83 1.99
CA PRO A 103 -1.11 -3.48 1.82
C PRO A 103 -1.88 -4.49 0.94
N ARG A 104 -3.17 -4.67 1.21
CA ARG A 104 -4.05 -5.44 0.33
C ARG A 104 -4.54 -4.55 -0.79
N VAL A 105 -4.15 -4.84 -2.03
CA VAL A 105 -4.78 -4.23 -3.21
C VAL A 105 -6.24 -4.69 -3.30
N ILE A 106 -7.17 -3.74 -3.33
CA ILE A 106 -8.60 -3.97 -3.54
C ILE A 106 -8.93 -3.85 -5.03
N CYS A 107 -8.55 -2.73 -5.64
CA CYS A 107 -8.69 -2.48 -7.07
C CYS A 107 -7.67 -1.43 -7.54
N TYR A 108 -7.49 -1.33 -8.85
CA TYR A 108 -6.58 -0.38 -9.47
C TYR A 108 -7.19 0.10 -10.79
N GLY A 109 -6.96 1.37 -11.10
CA GLY A 109 -7.60 2.07 -12.19
C GLY A 109 -6.60 2.73 -13.14
N ASP A 110 -6.92 2.75 -14.44
CA ASP A 110 -6.12 3.41 -15.47
C ASP A 110 -6.58 4.85 -15.67
N HIS A 111 -5.61 5.76 -15.83
CA HIS A 111 -5.81 7.19 -16.04
C HIS A 111 -5.08 7.65 -17.30
N PRO A 112 -5.62 7.36 -18.51
CA PRO A 112 -4.94 7.63 -19.77
C PRO A 112 -4.66 9.12 -19.99
N ASP A 113 -5.49 9.99 -19.42
CA ASP A 113 -5.39 11.44 -19.54
C ASP A 113 -4.40 12.05 -18.53
N THR A 114 -3.78 11.23 -17.67
CA THR A 114 -2.82 11.64 -16.63
C THR A 114 -1.48 10.91 -16.80
N PRO A 115 -0.62 11.31 -17.76
CA PRO A 115 0.60 10.56 -18.11
C PRO A 115 1.61 10.43 -16.96
N HIS A 116 1.62 11.39 -16.04
CA HIS A 116 2.51 11.38 -14.87
C HIS A 116 2.06 10.37 -13.81
N ALA A 117 0.76 10.08 -13.72
CA ALA A 117 0.19 9.15 -12.74
C ALA A 117 -0.84 8.22 -13.44
N PRO A 118 -0.36 7.30 -14.31
CA PRO A 118 -1.21 6.54 -15.23
C PRO A 118 -2.04 5.46 -14.54
N VAL A 119 -1.70 5.09 -13.30
CA VAL A 119 -2.44 4.10 -12.49
C VAL A 119 -2.71 4.68 -11.11
N SER A 120 -3.91 4.40 -10.59
CA SER A 120 -4.27 4.64 -9.20
C SER A 120 -4.59 3.32 -8.50
N ILE A 121 -4.23 3.20 -7.23
CA ILE A 121 -4.32 1.95 -6.46
C ILE A 121 -5.16 2.18 -5.22
N LEU A 122 -6.29 1.47 -5.11
CA LEU A 122 -7.06 1.40 -3.88
C LEU A 122 -6.60 0.20 -3.06
N MET A 123 -6.17 0.45 -1.83
CA MET A 123 -5.62 -0.56 -0.94
C MET A 123 -6.00 -0.33 0.52
N THR A 124 -5.77 -1.34 1.36
CA THR A 124 -5.97 -1.22 2.81
C THR A 124 -4.83 -0.44 3.46
N ARG A 125 -5.16 0.38 4.45
CA ARG A 125 -4.19 1.00 5.35
C ARG A 125 -3.43 -0.07 6.12
N MET A 126 -2.10 0.09 6.19
CA MET A 126 -1.24 -0.69 7.06
C MET A 126 -1.18 -0.06 8.45
N PRO A 127 -1.21 -0.85 9.52
CA PRO A 127 -0.99 -0.34 10.87
C PRO A 127 0.48 0.04 11.09
N GLY A 128 0.71 1.01 11.96
CA GLY A 128 2.04 1.46 12.35
C GLY A 128 2.36 2.88 11.87
N GLU A 129 3.58 3.31 12.16
CA GLU A 129 4.13 4.62 11.80
C GLU A 129 5.25 4.44 10.78
N GLN A 130 5.52 5.48 10.00
CA GLN A 130 6.65 5.46 9.08
C GLN A 130 7.95 5.36 9.88
N LEU A 131 8.85 4.47 9.44
CA LEU A 131 10.09 4.23 10.17
C LEU A 131 10.90 5.52 10.35
N GLY A 132 10.99 6.37 9.32
CA GLY A 132 11.69 7.65 9.42
C GLY A 132 11.15 8.61 10.49
N GLN A 133 9.87 8.51 10.84
CA GLN A 133 9.27 9.30 11.92
C GLN A 133 9.50 8.68 13.29
N ALA A 134 9.34 7.35 13.40
CA ALA A 134 9.50 6.64 14.66
C ALA A 134 10.98 6.50 15.06
N TYR A 135 11.90 6.39 14.09
CA TYR A 135 13.30 6.02 14.32
C TYR A 135 14.00 6.93 15.33
N GLU A 136 13.77 8.24 15.26
CA GLU A 136 14.41 9.19 16.19
C GLU A 136 13.96 9.02 17.63
N THR A 137 12.77 8.47 17.85
CA THR A 137 12.19 8.25 19.19
C THR A 137 12.51 6.89 19.79
N LEU A 138 13.09 5.97 19.01
CA LEU A 138 13.43 4.61 19.46
C LEU A 138 14.71 4.58 20.30
N SER A 139 14.74 3.69 21.30
CA SER A 139 15.96 3.34 22.04
C SER A 139 16.99 2.65 21.11
N ARG A 140 18.25 2.54 21.54
CA ARG A 140 19.28 1.87 20.74
C ARG A 140 18.96 0.39 20.53
N GLU A 141 18.44 -0.25 21.56
CA GLU A 141 18.04 -1.65 21.56
C GLU A 141 16.84 -1.89 20.62
N ASP A 142 15.87 -0.96 20.61
CA ASP A 142 14.72 -1.03 19.72
C ASP A 142 15.10 -0.77 18.26
N LYS A 143 16.05 0.14 18.01
CA LYS A 143 16.58 0.40 16.65
C LYS A 143 17.16 -0.87 16.04
N ASP A 144 18.02 -1.57 16.77
CA ASP A 144 18.62 -2.82 16.30
C ASP A 144 17.56 -3.89 16.03
N SER A 145 16.60 -4.04 16.93
CA SER A 145 15.48 -4.98 16.79
C SER A 145 14.59 -4.68 15.58
N VAL A 146 14.27 -3.39 15.36
CA VAL A 146 13.46 -2.93 14.24
C VAL A 146 14.16 -3.18 12.91
N LEU A 147 15.50 -3.03 12.83
CA LEU A 147 16.27 -3.27 11.61
C LEU A 147 16.42 -4.76 11.26
N GLN A 148 16.37 -5.68 12.24
CA GLN A 148 16.46 -7.13 11.97
C GLN A 148 15.29 -7.66 11.14
N LYS A 149 14.07 -7.12 11.34
CA LYS A 149 12.87 -7.59 10.62
C LYS A 149 12.93 -7.28 9.12
N PRO A 150 13.14 -6.03 8.66
CA PRO A 150 13.38 -5.69 7.26
C PRO A 150 14.54 -6.47 6.66
N LYS A 151 15.63 -6.66 7.40
CA LYS A 151 16.77 -7.47 6.94
C LYS A 151 16.35 -8.91 6.61
N GLY A 152 15.57 -9.55 7.49
CA GLY A 152 15.01 -10.88 7.22
C GLY A 152 14.09 -10.92 5.99
N TYR A 153 13.31 -9.86 5.74
CA TYR A 153 12.51 -9.75 4.52
C TYR A 153 13.37 -9.61 3.27
N LEU A 154 14.39 -8.74 3.31
CA LEU A 154 15.35 -8.54 2.23
C LEU A 154 16.09 -9.83 1.88
N GLU A 155 16.55 -10.58 2.88
CA GLU A 155 17.19 -11.87 2.68
C GLU A 155 16.24 -12.90 2.04
N ALA A 156 14.98 -12.92 2.48
CA ALA A 156 13.95 -13.78 1.89
C ALA A 156 13.65 -13.40 0.42
N VAL A 157 13.63 -12.11 0.10
CA VAL A 157 13.50 -11.60 -1.27
C VAL A 157 14.74 -11.97 -2.10
N ALA A 158 15.96 -11.69 -1.61
CA ALA A 158 17.21 -11.97 -2.31
C ALA A 158 17.43 -13.48 -2.54
N GLY A 159 17.06 -14.32 -1.57
CA GLY A 159 17.07 -15.78 -1.72
C GLY A 159 16.14 -16.28 -2.82
N ARG A 160 15.03 -15.57 -3.07
CA ARG A 160 14.06 -15.86 -4.14
C ARG A 160 14.46 -15.28 -5.50
N ILE A 161 15.13 -14.13 -5.53
CA ILE A 161 15.59 -13.44 -6.76
C ILE A 161 16.70 -14.22 -7.46
N ARG A 162 17.50 -15.02 -6.74
CA ARG A 162 18.54 -15.89 -7.34
C ARG A 162 18.03 -16.91 -8.38
N GLY A 163 16.71 -17.02 -8.58
CA GLY A 163 16.08 -17.75 -9.69
C GLY A 163 15.08 -16.96 -10.54
N ALA A 164 14.87 -15.66 -10.33
CA ALA A 164 13.87 -14.88 -11.09
C ALA A 164 14.22 -13.39 -11.22
N ARG A 165 14.19 -12.89 -12.46
CA ARG A 165 14.46 -11.49 -12.83
C ARG A 165 13.25 -10.60 -12.51
N ILE A 166 13.27 -9.86 -11.40
CA ILE A 166 12.22 -8.86 -11.10
C ILE A 166 12.85 -7.62 -10.42
N GLU A 167 13.24 -6.63 -11.22
CA GLU A 167 13.77 -5.33 -10.76
C GLU A 167 12.72 -4.49 -10.00
N SER A 168 11.44 -4.80 -10.18
CA SER A 168 10.31 -4.08 -9.56
C SER A 168 10.15 -4.33 -8.05
N VAL A 169 10.62 -5.47 -7.53
CA VAL A 169 10.50 -5.81 -6.09
C VAL A 169 11.57 -5.07 -5.27
N LEU A 170 12.75 -4.84 -5.84
CA LEU A 170 13.83 -4.08 -5.20
C LEU A 170 13.44 -2.60 -5.00
N TRP A 171 12.71 -2.01 -5.96
CA TRP A 171 12.18 -0.66 -5.82
C TRP A 171 11.18 -0.51 -4.68
N TRP A 172 10.39 -1.55 -4.37
CA TRP A 172 9.44 -1.49 -3.27
C TRP A 172 10.12 -1.51 -1.90
N VAL A 173 11.24 -2.23 -1.74
CA VAL A 173 11.96 -2.28 -0.46
C VAL A 173 12.73 -0.99 -0.18
N LEU A 174 13.12 -0.25 -1.21
CA LEU A 174 13.86 1.02 -1.07
C LEU A 174 12.97 2.24 -0.78
N GLN A 175 11.64 2.08 -0.74
CA GLN A 175 10.67 3.15 -0.44
C GLN A 175 9.98 2.97 0.93
N LEU A 176 10.41 2.01 1.74
CA LEU A 176 10.08 1.88 3.17
C LEU A 176 11.13 2.58 4.04
#